data_AF-A0A9N8LG09-F1
#
_entry.id   AF-A0A9N8LG09-F1
#
_cell.length_a   1.000
_cell.length_b   1.000
_cell.length_c   1.000
_cell.angle_alpha   90.00
_cell.angle_beta   90.00
_cell.angle_gamma   90.00
#
_symmetry.space_group_name_H-M   'P 1'
#
loop_
_entity.id
_entity.type
_entity.pdbx_description
1 polymer ?
#
loop_
_entity_poly.entity_id
_entity_poly.type
_entity_poly.pdbx_seq_one_letter_code
_entity_poly.pdbx_strand_id
1 'polypeptide(L)'
;MAGTASTSAHQLYEISLPQSLLSLMSFGSLRPAAGRAVHCEASSQGSSSSAQSNSSALVLSTKRLPIYDQPEQPIILVETHTELERQVGSIRRSLQSSASSVQHQVQDLTSSWIARERALEARVRSLSVPEEPANPGLLYVGVATLSASVFTRYRSFPIRFLAPPLFFVGSMNYFLPKTATNLGNYYEELENRYVPSLTGPRKSIIDATSKFWARTEGLVESARETASKGVKTGLQQVEQGTGLRVGEVLEHAKAETAQQLNGGRRSV
;
A
#
# COMPACT_ATOMS: atom_id res chain seq x y z
N MET A 1 -33.17 54.22 -12.52
CA MET A 1 -33.04 52.90 -13.18
C MET A 1 -31.55 52.57 -13.27
N ALA A 2 -31.20 51.32 -12.99
CA ALA A 2 -29.88 50.71 -12.80
C ALA A 2 -28.76 51.25 -13.72
N GLY A 3 -27.49 51.36 -13.34
CA GLY A 3 -26.71 50.55 -12.40
C GLY A 3 -25.51 49.98 -13.17
N THR A 4 -24.43 50.76 -13.31
CA THR A 4 -23.18 50.35 -13.98
C THR A 4 -22.11 50.09 -12.92
N ALA A 5 -21.89 48.81 -12.58
CA ALA A 5 -20.76 48.38 -11.77
C ALA A 5 -19.59 48.04 -12.69
N SER A 6 -18.58 48.92 -12.71
CA SER A 6 -17.27 48.64 -13.28
C SER A 6 -16.47 47.80 -12.28
N THR A 7 -16.18 46.58 -12.71
CA THR A 7 -15.21 45.63 -12.16
C THR A 7 -13.84 46.29 -12.07
N SER A 8 -13.29 46.41 -10.86
CA SER A 8 -11.86 46.58 -10.66
C SER A 8 -11.47 45.98 -9.31
N ALA A 9 -10.39 45.22 -9.39
CA ALA A 9 -9.82 44.37 -8.37
C ALA A 9 -9.68 45.05 -7.01
N HIS A 10 -10.03 44.31 -5.96
CA HIS A 10 -9.32 44.20 -4.69
C HIS A 10 -10.33 43.67 -3.66
N GLN A 11 -10.57 42.36 -3.68
CA GLN A 11 -10.99 41.70 -2.44
C GLN A 11 -10.59 40.23 -2.43
N LEU A 12 -9.70 39.99 -1.48
CA LEU A 12 -9.17 38.73 -1.02
C LEU A 12 -10.32 37.75 -0.77
N TYR A 13 -10.35 36.67 -1.56
CA TYR A 13 -11.20 35.53 -1.27
C TYR A 13 -10.54 34.72 -0.16
N GLU A 14 -10.87 35.07 1.07
CA GLU A 14 -10.83 34.20 2.23
C GLU A 14 -11.67 32.95 1.92
N ILE A 15 -11.01 31.88 1.46
CA ILE A 15 -11.62 30.55 1.39
C ILE A 15 -11.59 30.01 2.81
N SER A 16 -12.70 30.25 3.51
CA SER A 16 -13.08 29.58 4.75
C SER A 16 -12.96 28.06 4.55
N LEU A 17 -11.88 27.48 5.08
CA LEU A 17 -11.71 26.06 5.24
C LEU A 17 -12.57 25.59 6.43
N PRO A 18 -13.38 24.53 6.30
CA PRO A 18 -14.05 23.95 7.46
C PRO A 18 -13.00 23.42 8.44
N GLN A 19 -13.08 23.85 9.70
CA GLN A 19 -12.20 23.49 10.82
C GLN A 19 -12.20 21.99 11.22
N SER A 20 -12.75 21.10 10.39
CA SER A 20 -12.87 19.67 10.68
C SER A 20 -11.68 18.82 10.21
N LEU A 21 -10.61 19.42 9.68
CA LEU A 21 -9.42 18.69 9.17
C LEU A 21 -8.13 18.89 9.98
N LEU A 22 -8.20 19.50 11.17
CA LEU A 22 -7.05 19.72 12.05
C LEU A 22 -7.07 18.86 13.34
N SER A 23 -7.64 17.66 13.29
CA SER A 23 -7.70 16.76 14.46
C SER A 23 -7.14 15.35 14.23
N LEU A 24 -6.57 15.02 13.06
CA LEU A 24 -6.15 13.65 12.74
C LEU A 24 -4.64 13.45 12.55
N MET A 25 -3.83 14.38 13.06
CA MET A 25 -2.37 14.22 13.17
C MET A 25 -1.91 14.49 14.60
N SER A 26 -2.27 13.59 15.52
CA SER A 26 -1.59 13.43 16.81
C SER A 26 -1.68 11.98 17.25
N PHE A 27 -0.80 11.15 16.68
CA PHE A 27 -0.43 9.82 17.14
C PHE A 27 1.09 9.76 17.01
N GLY A 28 1.92 9.49 18.02
CA GLY A 28 1.68 9.34 19.44
C GLY A 28 3.00 9.62 20.14
N SER A 29 2.97 10.48 21.16
CA SER A 29 4.08 10.60 22.11
C SER A 29 3.91 9.56 23.19
N LEU A 30 4.95 8.77 23.43
CA LEU A 30 5.11 7.86 24.55
C LEU A 30 4.73 8.54 25.88
N ARG A 31 3.90 7.87 26.67
CA ARG A 31 3.70 8.18 28.08
C ARG A 31 3.88 6.89 28.91
N PRO A 32 4.88 6.82 29.79
CA PRO A 32 4.99 5.73 30.75
C PRO A 32 4.06 6.04 31.93
N ALA A 33 3.12 5.14 32.21
CA ALA A 33 2.33 5.19 33.43
C ALA A 33 2.96 4.25 34.46
N ALA A 34 3.46 4.89 35.52
CA ALA A 34 3.94 4.26 36.74
C ALA A 34 2.83 3.51 37.47
N GLY A 35 3.23 2.43 38.14
CA GLY A 35 2.83 2.13 39.52
C GLY A 35 1.38 1.76 39.79
N ARG A 36 1.14 0.47 40.03
CA ARG A 36 0.26 -0.07 41.09
C ARG A 36 0.52 -1.57 41.18
N ALA A 37 1.19 -2.00 42.23
CA ALA A 37 0.63 -2.32 43.55
C ALA A 37 0.43 -3.83 43.64
N VAL A 38 1.41 -4.42 44.32
CA VAL A 38 1.49 -5.77 44.82
C VAL A 38 0.20 -6.13 45.58
N HIS A 39 -0.45 -7.21 45.18
CA HIS A 39 -1.36 -7.96 46.06
C HIS A 39 -0.73 -9.33 46.27
N CYS A 40 -0.08 -9.50 47.41
CA CYS A 40 0.34 -10.80 47.92
C CYS A 40 -0.85 -11.40 48.64
N GLU A 41 -1.47 -12.43 48.06
CA GLU A 41 -2.41 -13.28 48.77
C GLU A 41 -1.61 -14.40 49.43
N ALA A 42 -1.40 -14.26 50.73
CA ALA A 42 -0.79 -15.26 51.59
C ALA A 42 -1.86 -16.31 51.93
N SER A 43 -1.82 -17.45 51.24
CA SER A 43 -2.55 -18.64 51.66
C SER A 43 -1.68 -19.47 52.59
N SER A 44 -1.93 -19.32 53.89
CA SER A 44 -1.45 -20.17 54.97
C SER A 44 -2.26 -21.48 54.99
N GLN A 45 -1.62 -22.59 54.61
CA GLN A 45 -1.97 -23.94 55.09
C GLN A 45 -0.68 -24.43 55.76
N GLY A 46 -0.58 -24.56 57.08
CA GLY A 46 -1.57 -25.11 57.99
C GLY A 46 -1.24 -26.58 58.23
N SER A 47 -0.03 -26.85 58.74
CA SER A 47 0.41 -28.15 59.21
C SER A 47 -0.53 -28.67 60.29
N SER A 48 -1.26 -29.74 60.00
CA SER A 48 -1.89 -30.57 61.02
C SER A 48 -0.94 -31.72 61.39
N SER A 49 -0.19 -31.51 62.47
CA SER A 49 0.53 -32.54 63.19
C SER A 49 -0.47 -33.49 63.88
N SER A 50 -0.60 -34.72 63.38
CA SER A 50 -1.21 -35.81 64.17
C SER A 50 -0.11 -36.48 64.99
N ALA A 51 0.12 -35.93 66.19
CA ALA A 51 0.85 -36.59 67.25
C ALA A 51 0.01 -37.78 67.76
N GLN A 52 0.30 -38.99 67.27
CA GLN A 52 -0.21 -40.22 67.86
C GLN A 52 0.67 -40.58 69.06
N SER A 53 0.24 -40.08 70.22
CA SER A 53 0.64 -40.59 71.53
C SER A 53 -0.04 -41.95 71.73
N ASN A 54 0.70 -43.03 71.52
CA ASN A 54 0.32 -44.35 72.04
C ASN A 54 1.25 -44.69 73.20
N SER A 55 0.79 -44.34 74.38
CA SER A 55 1.25 -44.93 75.64
C SER A 55 0.82 -46.38 75.67
N SER A 56 1.76 -47.33 75.71
CA SER A 56 1.51 -48.67 76.23
C SER A 56 2.82 -49.37 76.59
N ALA A 57 2.85 -49.81 77.84
CA ALA A 57 3.70 -50.84 78.40
C ALA A 57 5.18 -50.50 78.62
N LEU A 58 5.46 -50.05 79.85
CA LEU A 58 6.69 -50.38 80.58
C LEU A 58 6.83 -51.92 80.66
N VAL A 59 7.34 -52.53 79.59
CA VAL A 59 8.01 -53.82 79.68
C VAL A 59 9.46 -53.51 80.01
N LEU A 60 9.87 -53.87 81.22
CA LEU A 60 11.26 -53.84 81.67
C LEU A 60 12.00 -54.98 80.93
N SER A 61 12.17 -54.79 79.62
CA SER A 61 12.95 -55.67 78.77
C SER A 61 14.41 -55.29 78.99
N THR A 62 15.17 -56.20 79.59
CA THR A 62 16.61 -56.15 79.77
C THR A 62 17.26 -55.42 78.60
N LYS A 63 17.81 -54.22 78.85
CA LYS A 63 18.40 -53.34 77.84
C LYS A 63 19.64 -54.00 77.23
N ARG A 64 19.42 -54.90 76.28
CA ARG A 64 20.46 -55.47 75.42
C ARG A 64 20.79 -54.39 74.39
N LEU A 65 22.05 -53.94 74.35
CA LEU A 65 22.49 -53.04 73.30
C LEU A 65 22.27 -53.75 71.94
N PRO A 66 21.68 -53.10 70.94
CA PRO A 66 21.59 -53.67 69.60
C PRO A 66 23.00 -53.92 69.06
N ILE A 67 23.26 -55.13 68.57
CA ILE A 67 24.58 -55.57 68.06
C ILE A 67 24.78 -55.13 66.60
N TYR A 68 23.74 -54.64 65.94
CA TYR A 68 23.80 -54.13 64.58
C TYR A 68 23.68 -52.62 64.58
N ASP A 69 24.48 -51.97 63.73
CA ASP A 69 24.30 -50.56 63.40
C ASP A 69 22.89 -50.35 62.85
N GLN A 70 22.23 -49.28 63.30
CA GLN A 70 20.91 -48.93 62.79
C GLN A 70 21.01 -48.63 61.28
N PRO A 71 20.04 -49.07 60.46
CA PRO A 71 20.08 -48.82 59.03
C PRO A 71 20.14 -47.30 58.80
N GLU A 72 21.09 -46.83 57.99
CA GLU A 72 21.27 -45.42 57.66
C GLU A 72 19.93 -44.81 57.24
N GLN A 73 19.50 -43.79 57.97
CA GLN A 73 18.25 -43.10 57.65
C GLN A 73 18.40 -42.45 56.26
N PRO A 74 17.43 -42.64 55.35
CA PRO A 74 17.52 -42.04 54.03
C PRO A 74 17.53 -40.52 54.18
N ILE A 75 18.61 -39.89 53.71
CA ILE A 75 18.79 -38.44 53.73
C ILE A 75 17.72 -37.84 52.81
N ILE A 76 16.66 -37.27 53.38
CA ILE A 76 15.67 -36.51 52.60
C ILE A 76 16.26 -35.13 52.38
N LEU A 77 16.69 -34.87 51.14
CA LEU A 77 17.19 -33.59 50.70
C LEU A 77 16.03 -32.58 50.70
N VAL A 78 15.88 -31.82 51.78
CA VAL A 78 14.97 -30.68 51.82
C VAL A 78 15.73 -29.51 51.20
N GLU A 79 15.41 -29.19 49.94
CA GLU A 79 15.93 -28.01 49.25
C GLU A 79 15.41 -26.76 49.95
N THR A 80 16.19 -26.25 50.91
CA THR A 80 15.93 -24.95 51.52
C THR A 80 16.38 -23.88 50.54
N HIS A 81 15.48 -23.51 49.62
CA HIS A 81 15.72 -22.40 48.70
C HIS A 81 15.96 -21.11 49.50
N THR A 82 17.12 -20.52 49.31
CA THR A 82 17.47 -19.25 49.95
C THR A 82 16.65 -18.11 49.32
N GLU A 83 16.37 -17.05 50.08
CA GLU A 83 15.60 -15.88 49.59
C GLU A 83 16.21 -15.27 48.30
N LEU A 84 17.53 -15.40 48.14
CA LEU A 84 18.25 -14.95 46.95
C LEU A 84 17.92 -15.79 45.71
N GLU A 85 17.81 -17.11 45.86
CA GLU A 85 17.45 -18.04 44.79
C GLU A 85 16.01 -17.80 44.30
N ARG A 86 15.09 -17.47 45.23
CA ARG A 86 13.72 -17.09 44.89
C ARG A 86 13.68 -15.80 44.08
N GLN A 87 14.50 -14.81 44.42
CA GLN A 87 14.59 -13.54 43.69
C GLN A 87 15.20 -13.72 42.30
N VAL A 88 16.32 -14.42 42.17
CA VAL A 88 16.95 -14.71 40.86
C VAL A 88 16.00 -15.54 39.98
N GLY A 89 15.29 -16.51 40.56
CA GLY A 89 14.28 -17.28 39.86
C GLY A 89 13.10 -16.42 39.37
N SER A 90 12.66 -15.44 40.16
CA SER A 90 11.61 -14.50 39.73
C SER A 90 12.04 -13.59 38.57
N ILE A 91 13.28 -13.07 38.62
CA ILE A 91 13.85 -12.22 37.58
C ILE A 91 13.98 -13.03 36.28
N ARG A 92 14.55 -14.24 36.34
CA ARG A 92 14.67 -15.11 35.17
C ARG A 92 13.31 -15.42 34.55
N ARG A 93 12.30 -15.73 35.36
CA ARG A 93 10.93 -15.98 34.87
C ARG A 93 10.33 -14.74 34.20
N SER A 94 10.50 -13.55 34.79
CA SER A 94 10.02 -12.31 34.17
C SER A 94 10.71 -12.01 32.84
N LEU A 95 12.02 -12.16 32.75
CA LEU A 95 12.79 -11.96 31.52
C LEU A 95 12.40 -12.98 30.45
N GLN A 96 12.27 -14.25 30.83
CA GLN A 96 11.84 -15.30 29.92
C GLN A 96 10.42 -15.03 29.38
N SER A 97 9.49 -14.59 30.25
CA SER A 97 8.12 -14.28 29.85
C SER A 97 8.01 -13.04 28.94
N SER A 98 8.84 -12.02 29.18
CA SER A 98 8.90 -10.83 28.32
C SER A 98 9.55 -11.15 26.98
N ALA A 99 10.63 -11.93 26.99
CA ALA A 99 11.29 -12.38 25.77
C ALA A 99 10.37 -13.26 24.91
N SER A 100 9.63 -14.20 25.52
CA SER A 100 8.66 -15.02 24.79
C SER A 100 7.53 -14.18 24.22
N SER A 101 7.03 -13.18 24.96
CA SER A 101 5.96 -12.29 24.49
C SER A 101 6.37 -11.47 23.26
N VAL A 102 7.60 -10.97 23.23
CA VAL A 102 8.14 -10.24 22.07
C VAL A 102 8.32 -11.18 20.88
N GLN A 103 8.84 -12.39 21.11
CA GLN A 103 8.96 -13.40 20.05
C GLN A 103 7.60 -13.75 19.44
N HIS A 104 6.57 -13.93 20.27
CA HIS A 104 5.21 -14.18 19.78
C HIS A 104 4.67 -13.03 18.94
N GLN A 105 4.85 -11.77 19.34
CA GLN A 105 4.40 -10.63 18.52
C GLN A 105 5.10 -10.56 17.16
N VAL A 106 6.41 -10.81 17.12
CA VAL A 106 7.16 -10.83 15.85
C VAL A 106 6.70 -11.99 14.97
N GLN A 107 6.47 -13.16 15.57
CA GLN A 107 6.01 -14.33 14.84
C GLN A 107 4.57 -14.17 14.34
N ASP A 108 3.70 -13.50 15.10
CA ASP A 108 2.33 -13.17 14.70
C ASP A 108 2.29 -12.12 13.59
N LEU A 109 3.15 -11.10 13.65
CA LEU A 109 3.27 -10.13 12.57
C LEU A 109 3.79 -10.81 11.28
N THR A 110 4.79 -11.66 11.41
CA THR A 110 5.36 -12.41 10.28
C THR A 110 4.35 -13.39 9.70
N SER A 111 3.61 -14.12 10.54
CA SER A 111 2.58 -15.06 10.09
C SER A 111 1.42 -14.33 9.41
N SER A 112 1.00 -13.17 9.93
CA SER A 112 -0.01 -12.31 9.30
C SER A 112 0.45 -11.75 7.96
N TRP A 113 1.76 -11.46 7.82
CA TRP A 113 2.34 -10.97 6.57
C TRP A 113 2.40 -12.08 5.53
N ILE A 114 2.89 -13.26 5.91
CA ILE A 114 2.91 -14.45 5.03
C ILE A 114 1.48 -14.84 4.61
N ALA A 115 0.52 -14.75 5.52
CA ALA A 115 -0.88 -15.02 5.19
C ALA A 115 -1.42 -14.04 4.14
N ARG A 116 -1.08 -12.74 4.28
CA ARG A 116 -1.41 -11.72 3.28
C ARG A 116 -0.69 -11.96 1.96
N GLU A 117 0.59 -12.35 1.98
CA GLU A 117 1.36 -12.68 0.79
C GLU A 117 0.75 -13.88 0.04
N ARG A 118 0.41 -14.96 0.75
CA ARG A 118 -0.26 -16.12 0.15
C ARG A 118 -1.65 -15.77 -0.39
N ALA A 119 -2.41 -14.92 0.31
CA ALA A 119 -3.70 -14.44 -0.16
C ALA A 119 -3.53 -13.59 -1.43
N LEU A 120 -2.50 -12.74 -1.48
CA LEU A 120 -2.15 -11.95 -2.67
C LEU A 120 -1.67 -12.84 -3.80
N GLU A 121 -0.83 -13.84 -3.55
CA GLU A 121 -0.36 -14.80 -4.56
C GLU A 121 -1.54 -15.56 -5.16
N ALA A 122 -2.44 -16.07 -4.31
CA ALA A 122 -3.66 -16.74 -4.76
C ALA A 122 -4.53 -15.79 -5.60
N ARG A 123 -4.60 -14.50 -5.24
CA ARG A 123 -5.39 -13.48 -5.96
C ARG A 123 -4.75 -13.05 -7.27
N VAL A 124 -3.44 -12.84 -7.28
CA VAL A 124 -2.67 -12.54 -8.50
C VAL A 124 -2.77 -13.72 -9.45
N ARG A 125 -2.67 -14.96 -8.94
CA ARG A 125 -2.85 -16.17 -9.74
C ARG A 125 -4.25 -16.30 -10.30
N SER A 126 -5.28 -15.86 -9.57
CA SER A 126 -6.66 -15.86 -10.06
C SER A 126 -6.95 -14.75 -11.08
N LEU A 127 -6.19 -13.66 -11.06
CA LEU A 127 -6.35 -12.52 -11.97
C LEU A 127 -5.46 -12.64 -13.22
N SER A 128 -4.32 -13.33 -13.09
CA SER A 128 -3.38 -13.60 -14.16
C SER A 128 -3.94 -14.65 -15.11
N VAL A 129 -4.12 -14.27 -16.37
CA VAL A 129 -4.55 -15.18 -17.42
C VAL A 129 -3.33 -15.94 -17.94
N PRO A 130 -3.30 -17.29 -17.95
CA PRO A 130 -2.15 -18.07 -18.37
C PRO A 130 -1.84 -17.97 -19.88
N GLU A 131 -2.75 -17.42 -20.68
CA GLU A 131 -2.57 -17.20 -22.12
C GLU A 131 -1.72 -15.95 -22.45
N GLU A 132 -1.49 -15.05 -21.50
CA GLU A 132 -0.62 -13.88 -21.71
C GLU A 132 0.83 -14.20 -21.25
N PRO A 133 1.88 -13.83 -22.02
CA PRO A 133 3.26 -13.97 -21.59
C PRO A 133 3.58 -12.96 -20.47
N ALA A 134 3.20 -13.30 -19.23
CA ALA A 134 3.32 -12.44 -18.06
C ALA A 134 4.79 -12.09 -17.72
N ASN A 135 5.74 -12.98 -18.03
CA ASN A 135 7.15 -12.81 -17.66
C ASN A 135 7.84 -11.61 -18.34
N PRO A 136 7.75 -11.41 -19.67
CA PRO A 136 8.25 -10.17 -20.27
C PRO A 136 7.34 -8.97 -20.02
N GLY A 137 6.01 -9.16 -19.98
CA GLY A 137 5.04 -8.07 -19.83
C GLY A 137 5.19 -7.33 -18.49
N LEU A 138 5.27 -8.05 -17.38
CA LEU A 138 5.45 -7.46 -16.05
C LEU A 138 6.80 -6.72 -15.93
N LEU A 139 7.84 -7.26 -16.58
CA LEU A 139 9.16 -6.62 -16.64
C LEU A 139 9.07 -5.28 -17.40
N TYR A 140 8.38 -5.24 -18.55
CA TYR A 140 8.19 -4.00 -19.29
C TYR A 140 7.35 -2.96 -18.54
N VAL A 141 6.30 -3.38 -17.84
CA VAL A 141 5.54 -2.51 -16.92
C VAL A 141 6.44 -1.95 -15.82
N GLY A 142 7.28 -2.80 -15.22
CA GLY A 142 8.26 -2.41 -14.21
C GLY A 142 9.27 -1.39 -14.75
N VAL A 143 9.85 -1.64 -15.92
CA VAL A 143 10.79 -0.71 -16.58
C VAL A 143 10.11 0.60 -16.90
N ALA A 144 8.91 0.60 -17.51
CA ALA A 144 8.18 1.82 -17.84
C ALA A 144 7.89 2.68 -16.58
N THR A 145 7.47 2.05 -15.50
CA THR A 145 7.19 2.70 -14.21
C THR A 145 8.46 3.29 -13.59
N LEU A 146 9.55 2.54 -13.60
CA LEU A 146 10.82 2.94 -13.01
C LEU A 146 11.49 4.04 -13.85
N SER A 147 11.40 3.95 -15.18
CA SER A 147 11.78 5.02 -16.11
C SER A 147 10.98 6.29 -15.86
N ALA A 148 9.66 6.21 -15.61
CA ALA A 148 8.85 7.38 -15.28
C ALA A 148 9.28 8.04 -13.96
N SER A 149 9.63 7.24 -12.95
CA SER A 149 10.17 7.72 -11.67
C SER A 149 11.50 8.46 -11.85
N VAL A 150 12.42 7.88 -12.63
CA VAL A 150 13.71 8.53 -12.93
C VAL A 150 13.51 9.81 -13.75
N PHE A 151 12.63 9.77 -14.76
CA PHE A 151 12.38 10.91 -15.63
C PHE A 151 11.74 12.09 -14.89
N THR A 152 10.87 11.80 -13.93
CA THR A 152 10.20 12.84 -13.12
C THR A 152 10.98 13.27 -11.88
N ARG A 153 12.19 12.73 -11.67
CA ARG A 153 13.06 13.03 -10.53
C ARG A 153 13.32 14.52 -10.33
N TYR A 154 13.48 15.28 -11.42
CA TYR A 154 13.80 16.72 -11.40
C TYR A 154 12.57 17.62 -11.65
N ARG A 155 11.37 17.04 -11.77
CA ARG A 155 10.13 17.80 -12.00
C ARG A 155 9.48 18.17 -10.66
N SER A 156 8.54 19.11 -10.69
CA SER A 156 7.74 19.54 -9.53
C SER A 156 7.15 18.37 -8.74
N PHE A 157 7.09 18.51 -7.40
CA PHE A 157 6.63 17.51 -6.43
C PHE A 157 5.39 16.70 -6.87
N PRO A 158 4.26 17.27 -7.34
CA PRO A 158 3.08 16.48 -7.70
C PRO A 158 3.33 15.51 -8.87
N ILE A 159 4.05 15.95 -9.89
CA ILE A 159 4.33 15.13 -11.08
C ILE A 159 5.22 13.94 -10.70
N ARG A 160 6.13 14.11 -9.75
CA ARG A 160 7.01 13.04 -9.26
C ARG A 160 6.26 11.90 -8.57
N PHE A 161 5.16 12.21 -7.86
CA PHE A 161 4.36 11.18 -7.20
C PHE A 161 3.27 10.60 -8.11
N LEU A 162 2.70 11.40 -9.01
CA LEU A 162 1.65 10.93 -9.92
C LEU A 162 2.19 10.20 -11.14
N ALA A 163 3.38 10.54 -11.65
CA ALA A 163 3.86 9.95 -12.90
C ALA A 163 4.14 8.44 -12.80
N PRO A 164 4.82 7.90 -11.76
CA PRO A 164 5.02 6.46 -11.66
C PRO A 164 3.72 5.65 -11.66
N PRO A 165 2.69 5.94 -10.83
CA PRO A 165 1.45 5.18 -10.86
C PRO A 165 0.66 5.37 -12.16
N LEU A 166 0.70 6.54 -12.79
CA LEU A 166 0.07 6.75 -14.10
C LEU A 166 0.74 5.90 -15.18
N PHE A 167 2.07 5.86 -15.22
CA PHE A 167 2.82 5.00 -16.14
C PHE A 167 2.60 3.52 -15.85
N PHE A 168 2.48 3.15 -14.57
CA PHE A 168 2.16 1.77 -14.19
C PHE A 168 0.80 1.35 -14.75
N VAL A 169 -0.25 2.14 -14.54
CA VAL A 169 -1.60 1.83 -15.06
C VAL A 169 -1.63 1.83 -16.59
N GLY A 170 -0.98 2.81 -17.23
CA GLY A 170 -0.92 2.89 -18.69
C GLY A 170 -0.15 1.73 -19.32
N SER A 171 1.02 1.40 -18.78
CA SER A 171 1.83 0.27 -19.26
C SER A 171 1.17 -1.07 -18.97
N MET A 172 0.48 -1.22 -17.83
CA MET A 172 -0.31 -2.42 -17.54
C MET A 172 -1.41 -2.64 -18.57
N ASN A 173 -2.15 -1.59 -18.96
CA ASN A 173 -3.17 -1.68 -20.00
C ASN A 173 -2.56 -2.04 -21.37
N TYR A 174 -1.38 -1.51 -21.68
CA TYR A 174 -0.69 -1.75 -22.95
C TYR A 174 -0.08 -3.16 -23.06
N PHE A 175 0.66 -3.62 -22.05
CA PHE A 175 1.37 -4.90 -22.10
C PHE A 175 0.54 -6.09 -21.59
N LEU A 176 -0.46 -5.86 -20.74
CA LEU A 176 -1.27 -6.90 -20.09
C LEU A 176 -2.77 -6.54 -20.12
N PRO A 177 -3.39 -6.41 -21.31
CA PRO A 177 -4.73 -5.89 -21.46
C PRO A 177 -5.82 -6.75 -20.79
N LYS A 178 -5.69 -8.10 -20.82
CA LYS A 178 -6.68 -8.98 -20.15
C LYS A 178 -6.56 -8.88 -18.64
N THR A 179 -5.32 -8.91 -18.13
CA THR A 179 -5.06 -8.75 -16.69
C THR A 179 -5.55 -7.40 -16.18
N ALA A 180 -5.33 -6.31 -16.93
CA ALA A 180 -5.83 -4.98 -16.59
C ALA A 180 -7.37 -4.93 -16.53
N THR A 181 -8.06 -5.56 -17.48
CA THR A 181 -9.53 -5.61 -17.51
C THR A 181 -10.09 -6.44 -16.35
N ASN A 182 -9.49 -7.59 -16.05
CA ASN A 182 -9.89 -8.44 -14.92
C ASN A 182 -9.70 -7.73 -13.58
N LEU A 183 -8.56 -7.03 -13.42
CA LEU A 183 -8.28 -6.24 -12.23
C LEU A 183 -9.27 -5.06 -12.10
N GLY A 184 -9.62 -4.42 -13.20
CA GLY A 184 -10.66 -3.40 -13.26
C GLY A 184 -12.00 -3.94 -12.76
N ASN A 185 -12.48 -5.05 -13.31
CA ASN A 185 -13.74 -5.68 -12.91
C ASN A 185 -13.74 -6.07 -11.43
N TYR A 186 -12.63 -6.60 -10.93
CA TYR A 186 -12.47 -6.92 -9.51
C TYR A 186 -12.53 -5.67 -8.62
N TYR A 187 -11.88 -4.58 -9.05
CA TYR A 187 -11.96 -3.31 -8.35
C TYR A 187 -13.40 -2.76 -8.33
N GLU A 188 -14.14 -2.88 -9.43
CA GLU A 188 -15.55 -2.50 -9.46
C GLU A 188 -16.41 -3.34 -8.51
N GLU A 189 -16.17 -4.65 -8.41
CA GLU A 189 -16.86 -5.53 -7.47
C GLU A 189 -16.58 -5.11 -6.02
N LEU A 190 -15.31 -4.80 -5.69
CA LEU A 190 -14.90 -4.32 -4.38
C LEU A 190 -15.53 -2.96 -4.04
N GLU A 191 -15.53 -2.03 -5.00
CA GLU A 191 -16.14 -0.72 -4.84
C GLU A 191 -17.64 -0.87 -4.54
N ASN A 192 -18.36 -1.68 -5.32
CA ASN A 192 -19.79 -1.94 -5.09
C ASN A 192 -20.07 -2.59 -3.74
N ARG A 193 -19.16 -3.44 -3.25
CA ARG A 193 -19.33 -4.17 -1.98
C ARG A 193 -19.04 -3.32 -0.75
N TYR A 194 -17.97 -2.53 -0.77
CA TYR A 194 -17.47 -1.83 0.42
C TYR A 194 -17.73 -0.32 0.39
N VAL A 195 -17.74 0.31 -0.78
CA VAL A 195 -17.83 1.78 -0.91
C VAL A 195 -18.70 2.20 -2.11
N PRO A 196 -20.02 1.96 -2.06
CA PRO A 196 -20.92 2.27 -3.19
C PRO A 196 -21.04 3.77 -3.49
N SER A 197 -20.61 4.63 -2.58
CA SER A 197 -20.62 6.09 -2.77
C SER A 197 -19.62 6.58 -3.81
N LEU A 198 -18.55 5.82 -4.09
CA LEU A 198 -17.50 6.21 -5.05
C LEU A 198 -17.84 5.82 -6.50
N THR A 199 -18.78 4.89 -6.69
CA THR A 199 -19.12 4.34 -8.01
C THR A 199 -19.69 5.40 -8.95
N GLY A 200 -20.54 6.29 -8.44
CA GLY A 200 -21.17 7.37 -9.24
C GLY A 200 -20.14 8.37 -9.79
N PRO A 201 -19.32 9.01 -8.92
CA PRO A 201 -18.24 9.90 -9.34
C PRO A 201 -17.28 9.25 -10.34
N ARG A 202 -16.84 8.01 -10.10
CA ARG A 202 -15.92 7.30 -11.01
C ARG A 202 -16.51 7.13 -12.41
N LYS A 203 -17.74 6.64 -12.51
CA LYS A 203 -18.42 6.47 -13.81
C LYS A 203 -18.54 7.79 -14.57
N SER A 204 -18.86 8.88 -13.87
CA SER A 204 -18.94 10.20 -14.50
C SER A 204 -17.60 10.67 -15.08
N ILE A 205 -16.48 10.35 -14.43
CA ILE A 205 -15.12 10.67 -14.91
C ILE A 205 -14.78 9.82 -16.13
N ILE A 206 -15.10 8.54 -16.11
CA ILE A 206 -14.86 7.62 -17.24
C ILE A 206 -15.68 8.08 -18.45
N ASP A 207 -16.96 8.40 -18.25
CA ASP A 207 -17.85 8.90 -19.30
C ASP A 207 -17.39 10.25 -19.84
N ALA A 208 -16.91 11.15 -18.98
CA ALA A 208 -16.35 12.42 -19.41
C ALA A 208 -15.07 12.20 -20.23
N THR A 209 -14.23 11.25 -19.84
CA THR A 209 -12.98 10.91 -20.54
C THR A 209 -13.24 10.30 -21.91
N SER A 210 -14.18 9.35 -22.01
CA SER A 210 -14.54 8.73 -23.30
C SER A 210 -15.13 9.76 -24.27
N LYS A 211 -16.01 10.65 -23.77
CA LYS A 211 -16.54 11.77 -24.55
C LYS A 211 -15.46 12.76 -24.97
N PHE A 212 -14.49 13.04 -24.10
CA PHE A 212 -13.36 13.90 -24.43
C PHE A 212 -12.48 13.30 -25.53
N TRP A 213 -12.21 11.99 -25.47
CA TRP A 213 -11.45 11.29 -26.50
C TRP A 213 -12.16 11.32 -27.85
N ALA A 214 -13.47 11.04 -27.88
CA ALA A 214 -14.29 11.14 -29.08
C ALA A 214 -14.33 12.57 -29.66
N ARG A 215 -14.37 13.60 -28.80
CA ARG A 215 -14.27 15.00 -29.24
C ARG A 215 -12.90 15.34 -29.81
N THR A 216 -11.84 14.75 -29.27
CA THR A 216 -10.47 14.98 -29.74
C THR A 216 -10.28 14.45 -31.15
N GLU A 217 -10.82 13.27 -31.45
CA GLU A 217 -10.80 12.70 -32.80
C GLU A 217 -11.52 13.61 -33.81
N GLY A 218 -12.71 14.12 -33.46
CA GLY A 218 -13.42 15.10 -34.28
C GLY A 218 -12.69 16.44 -34.44
N LEU A 219 -11.91 16.84 -33.44
CA LEU A 219 -11.10 18.06 -33.47
C LEU A 219 -9.87 17.91 -34.38
N VAL A 220 -9.27 16.72 -34.48
CA VAL A 220 -8.14 16.47 -35.38
C VAL A 220 -8.55 16.63 -36.84
N GLU A 221 -9.71 16.10 -37.22
CA GLU A 221 -10.22 16.24 -38.59
C GLU A 221 -10.56 17.71 -38.91
N SER A 222 -11.21 18.39 -37.97
CA SER A 222 -11.52 19.83 -38.08
C SER A 222 -10.26 20.71 -38.10
N ALA A 223 -9.21 20.33 -37.37
CA ALA A 223 -7.93 21.01 -37.35
C ALA A 223 -7.17 20.84 -38.67
N ARG A 224 -7.22 19.64 -39.28
CA ARG A 224 -6.65 19.40 -40.61
C ARG A 224 -7.32 20.27 -41.66
N GLU A 225 -8.64 20.36 -41.63
CA GLU A 225 -9.40 21.19 -42.57
C GLU A 225 -9.09 22.68 -42.36
N THR A 226 -9.08 23.15 -41.10
CA THR A 226 -8.76 24.55 -40.74
C THR A 226 -7.32 24.92 -41.06
N ALA A 227 -6.36 24.01 -40.88
CA ALA A 227 -4.97 24.23 -41.27
C ALA A 227 -4.85 24.35 -42.79
N SER A 228 -5.52 23.47 -43.55
CA SER A 228 -5.49 23.54 -45.03
C SER A 228 -6.14 24.82 -45.56
N LYS A 229 -7.24 25.28 -44.93
CA LYS A 229 -7.91 26.54 -45.23
C LYS A 229 -7.04 27.73 -44.84
N GLY A 230 -6.43 27.72 -43.66
CA GLY A 230 -5.55 28.79 -43.17
C GLY A 230 -4.31 28.99 -44.04
N VAL A 231 -3.68 27.90 -44.48
CA VAL A 231 -2.56 27.96 -45.44
C VAL A 231 -3.02 28.58 -46.77
N LYS A 232 -4.16 28.15 -47.32
CA LYS A 232 -4.71 28.71 -48.56
C LYS A 232 -5.07 30.20 -48.45
N THR A 233 -5.71 30.61 -47.36
CA THR A 233 -6.09 32.01 -47.12
C THR A 233 -4.84 32.88 -46.89
N GLY A 234 -3.82 32.37 -46.20
CA GLY A 234 -2.55 33.07 -46.02
C GLY A 234 -1.82 33.28 -47.35
N LEU A 235 -1.78 32.26 -48.20
CA LEU A 235 -1.23 32.36 -49.56
C LEU A 235 -2.01 33.36 -50.42
N GLN A 236 -3.34 33.37 -50.36
CA GLN A 236 -4.19 34.33 -51.07
C GLN A 236 -3.99 35.78 -50.60
N GLN A 237 -3.80 36.02 -49.30
CA GLN A 237 -3.54 37.38 -48.79
C GLN A 237 -2.18 37.91 -49.24
N VAL A 238 -1.16 37.04 -49.30
CA VAL A 238 0.17 37.41 -49.83
C VAL A 238 0.07 37.69 -51.33
N GLU A 239 -0.70 36.89 -52.08
CA GLU A 239 -0.95 37.10 -53.51
C GLU A 239 -1.69 38.41 -53.81
N GLN A 240 -2.69 38.77 -52.99
CA GLN A 240 -3.43 40.04 -53.13
C GLN A 240 -2.59 41.26 -52.75
N GLY A 241 -1.72 41.16 -51.74
CA GLY A 241 -0.88 42.26 -51.29
C GLY A 241 0.39 42.48 -52.13
N THR A 242 0.92 41.42 -52.75
CA THR A 242 2.20 41.48 -53.47
C THR A 242 2.07 41.25 -54.98
N GLY A 243 0.90 40.82 -55.46
CA GLY A 243 0.65 40.48 -56.87
C GLY A 243 1.39 39.23 -57.37
N LEU A 244 2.15 38.55 -56.50
CA LEU A 244 2.91 37.34 -56.82
C LEU A 244 2.04 36.10 -56.70
N ARG A 245 1.98 35.30 -57.76
CA ARG A 245 1.17 34.05 -57.84
C ARG A 245 1.80 32.86 -57.11
N VAL A 246 2.01 32.99 -55.80
CA VAL A 246 2.71 31.97 -55.00
C VAL A 246 1.88 30.69 -54.82
N GLY A 247 0.55 30.78 -54.91
CA GLY A 247 -0.34 29.62 -54.86
C GLY A 247 -0.21 28.71 -56.08
N GLU A 248 -0.06 29.28 -57.28
CA GLU A 248 -0.01 28.53 -58.54
C GLU A 248 1.29 27.72 -58.69
N VAL A 249 2.44 28.31 -58.32
CA VAL A 249 3.74 27.62 -58.35
C VAL A 249 3.84 26.49 -57.33
N LEU A 250 3.22 26.61 -56.16
CA LEU A 250 3.24 25.57 -55.13
C LEU A 250 2.40 24.35 -55.54
N GLU A 251 1.24 24.56 -56.17
CA GLU A 251 0.40 23.48 -56.68
C GLU A 251 1.08 22.76 -57.87
N HIS A 252 1.77 23.50 -58.75
CA HIS A 252 2.58 22.90 -59.83
C HIS A 252 3.73 22.03 -59.28
N ALA A 253 4.49 22.51 -58.30
CA ALA A 253 5.57 21.73 -57.68
C ALA A 253 5.06 20.47 -56.98
N LYS A 254 3.88 20.55 -56.36
CA LYS A 254 3.23 19.40 -55.73
C LYS A 254 2.76 18.36 -56.75
N ALA A 255 2.25 18.80 -57.91
CA ALA A 255 1.86 17.92 -59.01
C ALA A 255 3.06 17.20 -59.63
N GLU A 256 4.20 17.88 -59.80
CA GLU A 256 5.44 17.26 -60.28
C GLU A 256 5.97 16.21 -59.30
N THR A 257 5.97 16.51 -58.00
CA THR A 257 6.43 15.56 -56.96
C THR A 257 5.52 14.32 -56.90
N ALA A 258 4.21 14.50 -57.06
CA ALA A 258 3.25 13.39 -57.11
C ALA A 258 3.43 12.49 -58.34
N GLN A 259 3.79 13.07 -59.49
CA GLN A 259 4.12 12.30 -60.69
C GLN A 259 5.42 11.51 -60.53
N GLN A 260 6.46 12.09 -59.90
CA GLN A 260 7.73 11.40 -59.65
C GLN A 260 7.56 10.21 -58.69
N LEU A 261 6.78 10.36 -57.62
CA LEU A 261 6.48 9.27 -56.68
C LEU A 261 5.66 8.14 -57.31
N ASN A 262 4.79 8.45 -58.26
CA ASN A 262 4.00 7.45 -58.99
C ASN A 262 4.81 6.76 -60.09
N GLY A 263 5.75 7.48 -60.73
CA GLY A 263 6.70 6.92 -61.68
C GLY A 263 7.68 5.92 -61.04
N GLY A 264 8.22 6.25 -59.87
CA GLY A 264 9.14 5.36 -59.13
C GLY A 264 8.48 4.10 -58.55
N ARG A 265 7.15 4.09 -58.39
CA ARG A 265 6.38 2.92 -57.94
C ARG A 265 6.02 1.94 -59.06
N ARG A 266 6.16 2.36 -60.33
CA ARG A 266 5.92 1.53 -61.52
C ARG A 266 7.16 0.84 -62.07
N SER A 267 8.35 1.18 -61.55
CA SER A 267 9.65 0.65 -61.99
C SER A 267 10.26 -0.40 -61.05
N VAL A 268 9.45 -1.03 -60.20
CA VAL A 268 9.78 -2.20 -59.38
C VAL A 268 8.75 -3.28 -59.66
#